data_AF-A0A1F5AJL0-F1
#
_entry.id   AF-A0A1F5AJL0-F1
#
_cell.length_a   1.000
_cell.length_b   1.000
_cell.length_c   1.000
_cell.angle_alpha   90.00
_cell.angle_beta   90.00
_cell.angle_gamma   90.00
#
_symmetry.space_group_name_H-M   'P 1'
#
loop_
_entity.id
_entity.type
_entity.pdbx_description
1 polymer ?
#
loop_
_entity_poly.entity_id
_entity_poly.type
_entity_poly.pdbx_seq_one_letter_code
_entity_poly.pdbx_strand_id
1 'polypeptide(L)'
;MEKGFARRALGPLAGVLLALALAAALSFSRPSPGPSWWEVSLSITVKGGYIIEGAGTPLRGEFNCCALWTGTLELDENDFLLYHFKTEVLEWRLAEKSGLPKGESVLLAQKTSETPHLRLNYVLREGSDLRFDYEFREISIPLHASPVKANLEFPRSSGHVALSPGSSYGSGVGRGSNQVVIRGSDLERRAVERTFSWEWQREKRIAGDSGTFLVTQHHTAEAVVALVAH
;
A
#
# COMPACT_ATOMS: atom_id res chain seq x y z
N MET A 1 63.10 8.19 84.75
CA MET A 1 62.13 7.28 85.39
C MET A 1 60.94 7.11 84.47
N GLU A 2 60.53 5.87 84.30
CA GLU A 2 59.70 5.31 83.23
C GLU A 2 58.17 5.57 83.32
N LYS A 3 57.51 5.15 82.21
CA LYS A 3 56.09 4.76 81.98
C LYS A 3 55.18 5.93 81.56
N GLY A 4 54.57 6.01 80.36
CA GLY A 4 54.17 5.01 79.36
C GLY A 4 52.70 4.62 79.55
N PHE A 5 51.79 4.99 78.62
CA PHE A 5 50.59 4.21 78.19
C PHE A 5 49.81 4.88 77.02
N ALA A 6 49.98 4.30 75.83
CA ALA A 6 49.07 3.95 74.72
C ALA A 6 47.62 4.48 74.53
N ARG A 7 47.33 4.77 73.22
CA ARG A 7 46.10 4.56 72.39
C ARG A 7 44.91 5.53 72.64
N ARG A 8 44.16 6.03 71.64
CA ARG A 8 43.61 5.45 70.39
C ARG A 8 43.38 6.51 69.30
N ALA A 9 43.50 6.09 68.04
CA ALA A 9 43.02 6.79 66.85
C ALA A 9 41.61 6.31 66.47
N LEU A 10 40.73 7.25 66.13
CA LEU A 10 39.40 7.15 65.50
C LEU A 10 39.21 8.51 64.81
N GLY A 11 39.05 8.76 63.52
CA GLY A 11 38.88 8.02 62.27
C GLY A 11 38.06 8.94 61.34
N PRO A 12 38.34 9.07 60.03
CA PRO A 12 37.35 9.62 59.10
C PRO A 12 36.97 8.54 58.09
N LEU A 13 35.98 7.71 58.42
CA LEU A 13 35.30 6.82 57.47
C LEU A 13 33.84 7.24 57.39
N ALA A 14 33.60 8.41 56.80
CA ALA A 14 32.25 8.90 56.50
C ALA A 14 32.16 9.61 55.14
N GLY A 15 33.09 9.30 54.21
CA GLY A 15 33.18 9.98 52.91
C GLY A 15 33.11 9.08 51.66
N VAL A 16 33.07 7.75 51.81
CA VAL A 16 33.18 6.83 50.64
C VAL A 16 31.86 6.12 50.30
N LEU A 17 30.87 6.12 51.19
CA LEU A 17 29.58 5.45 50.92
C LEU A 17 28.58 6.28 50.11
N LEU A 18 28.80 7.58 49.91
CA LEU A 18 27.89 8.43 49.12
C LEU A 18 28.21 8.45 47.62
N ALA A 19 29.40 8.01 47.21
CA ALA A 19 29.79 7.95 45.79
C ALA A 19 29.36 6.65 45.10
N LEU A 20 29.11 5.57 45.85
CA LEU A 20 28.63 4.29 45.32
C LEU A 20 27.09 4.23 45.16
N ALA A 21 26.35 5.14 45.81
CA ALA A 21 24.90 5.20 45.68
C ALA A 21 24.43 5.97 44.42
N LEU A 22 25.27 6.85 43.84
CA LEU A 22 24.93 7.57 42.61
C LEU A 22 25.27 6.79 41.33
N ALA A 23 26.18 5.81 41.39
CA ALA A 23 26.49 4.93 40.24
C ALA A 23 25.39 3.89 39.98
N ALA A 24 24.57 3.56 40.98
CA ALA A 24 23.43 2.64 40.86
C ALA A 24 22.15 3.31 40.32
N ALA A 25 22.12 4.64 40.20
CA ALA A 25 21.01 5.39 39.62
C ALA A 25 21.16 5.62 38.10
N LEU A 26 22.31 5.27 37.51
CA LEU A 26 22.43 5.02 36.08
C LEU A 26 21.90 3.62 35.78
N SER A 27 20.62 3.40 36.13
CA SER A 27 19.83 2.41 35.43
C SER A 27 19.90 2.81 33.96
N PHE A 28 20.74 2.11 33.20
CA PHE A 28 20.62 2.09 31.75
C PHE A 28 19.17 1.74 31.49
N SER A 29 18.39 2.75 31.08
CA SER A 29 17.09 2.53 30.49
C SER A 29 17.36 1.57 29.35
N ARG A 30 17.08 0.28 29.54
CA ARG A 30 17.06 -0.64 28.42
C ARG A 30 16.12 0.01 27.42
N PRO A 31 16.55 0.22 26.16
CA PRO A 31 15.60 0.66 25.15
C PRO A 31 14.42 -0.29 25.25
N SER A 32 13.22 0.27 25.43
CA SER A 32 12.02 -0.55 25.40
C SER A 32 12.11 -1.39 24.14
N PRO A 33 11.87 -2.71 24.19
CA PRO A 33 11.74 -3.46 22.95
C PRO A 33 10.73 -2.69 22.09
N GLY A 34 11.14 -2.38 20.87
CA GLY A 34 10.26 -1.73 19.91
C GLY A 34 9.03 -2.61 19.66
N PRO A 35 8.02 -2.08 18.96
CA PRO A 35 6.88 -2.89 18.58
C PRO A 35 7.34 -4.16 17.84
N SER A 36 6.71 -5.26 18.20
CA SER A 36 7.05 -6.59 17.67
C SER A 36 6.20 -6.93 16.45
N TRP A 37 5.02 -6.30 16.34
CA TRP A 37 4.14 -6.43 15.20
C TRP A 37 3.24 -5.19 15.04
N TRP A 38 2.60 -5.09 13.88
CA TRP A 38 1.68 -4.02 13.52
C TRP A 38 0.39 -4.59 12.92
N GLU A 39 -0.76 -4.05 13.31
CA GLU A 39 -1.97 -4.15 12.50
C GLU A 39 -1.81 -3.27 11.28
N VAL A 40 -2.23 -3.77 10.12
CA VAL A 40 -2.09 -3.10 8.83
C VAL A 40 -3.46 -3.00 8.16
N SER A 41 -3.78 -1.80 7.69
CA SER A 41 -4.87 -1.60 6.75
C SER A 41 -4.39 -0.86 5.50
N LEU A 42 -4.79 -1.36 4.34
CA LEU A 42 -4.56 -0.73 3.03
C LEU A 42 -5.90 -0.50 2.35
N SER A 43 -6.29 0.75 2.21
CA SER A 43 -7.46 1.16 1.44
C SER A 43 -7.02 1.72 0.10
N ILE A 44 -7.61 1.24 -0.99
CA ILE A 44 -7.42 1.80 -2.34
C ILE A 44 -8.76 2.29 -2.87
N THR A 45 -8.82 3.58 -3.19
CA THR A 45 -9.95 4.20 -3.89
C THR A 45 -9.52 4.59 -5.29
N VAL A 46 -10.34 4.28 -6.30
CA VAL A 46 -10.06 4.61 -7.70
C VAL A 46 -11.33 5.03 -8.42
N LYS A 47 -11.18 6.10 -9.22
CA LYS A 47 -12.23 6.59 -10.13
C LYS A 47 -11.62 6.79 -11.51
N GLY A 48 -12.29 6.28 -12.53
CA GLY A 48 -11.74 6.35 -13.87
C GLY A 48 -12.74 6.03 -14.96
N GLY A 49 -12.21 5.89 -16.16
CA GLY A 49 -12.99 5.51 -17.32
C GLY A 49 -12.14 4.98 -18.46
N TYR A 50 -12.83 4.48 -19.48
CA TYR A 50 -12.22 4.01 -20.70
C TYR A 50 -13.03 4.38 -21.93
N ILE A 51 -12.34 4.40 -23.07
CA ILE A 51 -12.92 4.58 -24.40
C ILE A 51 -12.36 3.49 -25.31
N ILE A 52 -13.25 2.84 -26.08
CA ILE A 52 -12.86 1.87 -27.11
C ILE A 52 -13.37 2.37 -28.46
N GLU A 53 -12.46 2.56 -29.42
CA GLU A 53 -12.72 3.06 -30.77
C GLU A 53 -12.20 2.07 -31.82
N GLY A 54 -12.88 1.96 -32.97
CA GLY A 54 -12.36 1.17 -34.11
C GLY A 54 -13.43 0.47 -34.97
N ALA A 55 -14.58 0.08 -34.42
CA ALA A 55 -15.63 -0.65 -35.15
C ALA A 55 -17.00 0.05 -35.14
N GLY A 56 -17.02 1.36 -35.41
CA GLY A 56 -18.24 2.17 -35.41
C GLY A 56 -18.31 3.12 -34.21
N THR A 57 -19.49 3.23 -33.58
CA THR A 57 -19.66 4.17 -32.46
C THR A 57 -18.79 3.79 -31.26
N PRO A 58 -18.03 4.74 -30.67
CA PRO A 58 -17.21 4.47 -29.50
C PRO A 58 -18.00 3.94 -28.30
N LEU A 59 -17.40 2.99 -27.58
CA LEU A 59 -17.87 2.56 -26.26
C LEU A 59 -17.17 3.38 -25.19
N ARG A 60 -17.93 3.84 -24.18
CA ARG A 60 -17.40 4.65 -23.09
C ARG A 60 -17.80 4.05 -21.76
N GLY A 61 -16.83 3.71 -20.93
CA GLY A 61 -17.06 3.21 -19.58
C GLY A 61 -16.57 4.17 -18.51
N GLU A 62 -17.26 4.19 -17.37
CA GLU A 62 -16.87 4.90 -16.16
C GLU A 62 -16.94 3.93 -14.98
N PHE A 63 -15.96 4.00 -14.08
CA PHE A 63 -15.90 3.12 -12.92
C PHE A 63 -15.47 3.82 -11.64
N ASN A 64 -15.94 3.28 -10.52
CA ASN A 64 -15.51 3.63 -9.17
C ASN A 64 -15.30 2.34 -8.37
N CYS A 65 -14.18 2.25 -7.66
CA CYS A 65 -13.91 1.15 -6.75
C CYS A 65 -13.29 1.67 -5.46
N CYS A 66 -13.74 1.13 -4.33
CA CYS A 66 -13.09 1.26 -3.04
C CYS A 66 -12.90 -0.14 -2.45
N ALA A 67 -11.66 -0.51 -2.15
CA ALA A 67 -11.32 -1.80 -1.58
C ALA A 67 -10.42 -1.63 -0.36
N LEU A 68 -10.61 -2.50 0.63
CA LEU A 68 -9.88 -2.53 1.88
C LEU A 68 -9.23 -3.89 2.05
N TRP A 69 -7.94 -3.89 2.34
CA TRP A 69 -7.18 -5.06 2.77
C TRP A 69 -6.77 -4.85 4.24
N THR A 70 -6.91 -5.88 5.08
CA THR A 70 -6.45 -5.87 6.48
C THR A 70 -5.66 -7.12 6.83
N GLY A 71 -4.71 -6.95 7.75
CA GLY A 71 -3.84 -8.00 8.21
C GLY A 71 -2.88 -7.53 9.29
N THR A 72 -1.83 -8.31 9.52
CA THR A 72 -0.72 -7.92 10.41
C THR A 72 0.62 -8.05 9.71
N LEU A 73 1.57 -7.28 10.21
CA LEU A 73 2.98 -7.32 9.85
C LEU A 73 3.77 -7.64 11.11
N GLU A 74 4.57 -8.68 11.12
CA GLU A 74 5.40 -9.08 12.26
C GLU A 74 6.87 -9.00 11.86
N LEU A 75 7.73 -8.48 12.75
CA LEU A 75 9.17 -8.43 12.48
C LEU A 75 9.75 -9.85 12.56
N ASP A 76 10.45 -10.28 11.51
CA ASP A 76 11.13 -11.58 11.45
C ASP A 76 12.60 -11.36 11.06
N GLU A 77 13.46 -11.30 12.07
CA GLU A 77 14.88 -10.97 11.97
C GLU A 77 15.17 -9.69 11.17
N ASN A 78 15.34 -9.82 9.85
CA ASN A 78 15.67 -8.72 8.93
C ASN A 78 14.52 -8.35 7.98
N ASP A 79 13.43 -9.13 7.96
CA ASP A 79 12.27 -8.93 7.09
C ASP A 79 10.97 -8.94 7.90
N PHE A 80 9.83 -9.10 7.24
CA PHE A 80 8.52 -9.14 7.87
C PHE A 80 7.67 -10.32 7.40
N LEU A 81 6.93 -10.90 8.34
CA LEU A 81 5.85 -11.83 8.05
C LEU A 81 4.56 -11.03 7.88
N LEU A 82 3.92 -11.21 6.71
CA LEU A 82 2.64 -10.59 6.38
C LEU A 82 1.52 -11.62 6.54
N TYR A 83 0.59 -11.38 7.45
CA TYR A 83 -0.58 -12.23 7.65
C TYR A 83 -1.81 -11.52 7.13
N HIS A 84 -2.52 -12.15 6.19
CA HIS A 84 -3.78 -11.64 5.65
C HIS A 84 -4.95 -12.06 6.53
N PHE A 85 -5.82 -11.11 6.88
CA PHE A 85 -7.08 -11.40 7.58
C PHE A 85 -8.27 -11.30 6.64
N LYS A 86 -8.40 -10.16 5.94
CA LYS A 86 -9.59 -9.90 5.13
C LYS A 86 -9.29 -8.96 3.98
N THR A 87 -10.01 -9.18 2.88
CA THR A 87 -10.13 -8.21 1.79
C THR A 87 -11.61 -7.97 1.54
N GLU A 88 -12.00 -6.71 1.42
CA GLU A 88 -13.37 -6.30 1.11
C GLU A 88 -13.41 -5.28 -0.02
N VAL A 89 -14.43 -5.40 -0.87
CA VAL A 89 -14.78 -4.35 -1.83
C VAL A 89 -15.93 -3.56 -1.22
N LEU A 90 -15.62 -2.37 -0.72
CA LEU A 90 -16.57 -1.50 -0.03
C LEU A 90 -17.48 -0.77 -1.03
N GLU A 91 -16.94 -0.43 -2.21
CA GLU A 91 -17.69 0.16 -3.30
C GLU A 91 -17.23 -0.43 -4.64
N TRP A 92 -18.18 -0.79 -5.51
CA TRP A 92 -17.90 -1.14 -6.90
C TRP A 92 -19.03 -0.66 -7.80
N ARG A 93 -18.69 0.14 -8.80
CA ARG A 93 -19.58 0.58 -9.87
C ARG A 93 -18.80 0.61 -11.17
N LEU A 94 -19.38 0.04 -12.21
CA LEU A 94 -18.91 0.20 -13.58
C LEU A 94 -20.16 0.38 -14.45
N ALA A 95 -20.18 1.48 -15.19
CA ALA A 95 -21.23 1.84 -16.13
C ALA A 95 -20.63 1.98 -17.52
N GLU A 96 -21.25 1.39 -18.53
CA GLU A 96 -20.81 1.53 -19.91
C GLU A 96 -21.94 2.05 -20.78
N LYS A 97 -21.63 3.06 -21.60
CA LYS A 97 -22.52 3.66 -22.57
C LYS A 97 -22.09 3.27 -23.98
N SER A 98 -23.07 2.90 -24.80
CA SER A 98 -22.90 2.67 -26.23
C SER A 98 -23.84 3.56 -27.04
N GLY A 99 -23.28 4.31 -27.99
CA GLY A 99 -24.06 5.12 -28.93
C GLY A 99 -24.52 4.33 -30.16
N LEU A 100 -25.07 3.13 -29.96
CA LEU A 100 -25.56 2.32 -31.07
C LEU A 100 -26.64 3.07 -31.87
N PRO A 101 -26.75 2.84 -33.19
CA PRO A 101 -27.74 3.51 -34.05
C PRO A 101 -29.22 3.32 -33.63
N LYS A 102 -29.51 2.36 -32.74
CA LYS A 102 -30.86 2.06 -32.22
C LYS A 102 -31.17 2.73 -30.87
N GLY A 103 -30.30 3.61 -30.38
CA GLY A 103 -30.48 4.35 -29.12
C GLY A 103 -29.31 4.14 -28.15
N GLU A 104 -29.15 5.09 -27.22
CA GLU A 104 -28.19 4.99 -26.13
C GLU A 104 -28.56 3.81 -25.23
N SER A 105 -27.59 2.93 -24.97
CA SER A 105 -27.74 1.83 -24.02
C SER A 105 -26.70 1.96 -22.91
N VAL A 106 -27.15 1.74 -21.67
CA VAL A 106 -26.31 1.80 -20.47
C VAL A 106 -26.32 0.44 -19.79
N LEU A 107 -25.15 -0.17 -19.63
CA LEU A 107 -24.97 -1.39 -18.85
C LEU A 107 -24.30 -1.08 -17.52
N LEU A 108 -24.79 -1.71 -16.45
CA LEU A 108 -24.19 -1.65 -15.12
C LEU A 108 -23.61 -3.02 -14.76
N ALA A 109 -22.35 -3.03 -14.30
CA ALA A 109 -21.65 -4.23 -13.86
C ALA A 109 -22.28 -4.90 -12.61
N GLN A 110 -23.28 -4.29 -11.97
CA GLN A 110 -24.06 -4.94 -10.90
C GLN A 110 -24.74 -6.24 -11.35
N LYS A 111 -24.85 -6.49 -12.67
CA LYS A 111 -25.35 -7.75 -13.26
C LYS A 111 -24.25 -8.71 -13.71
N THR A 112 -22.97 -8.33 -13.67
CA THR A 112 -21.84 -9.20 -14.02
C THR A 112 -21.23 -9.75 -12.73
N SER A 113 -20.99 -11.06 -12.65
CA SER A 113 -20.47 -11.73 -11.44
C SER A 113 -19.04 -11.35 -11.06
N GLU A 114 -18.35 -10.55 -11.88
CA GLU A 114 -16.96 -10.18 -11.66
C GLU A 114 -16.87 -8.86 -10.88
N THR A 115 -16.27 -8.93 -9.69
CA THR A 115 -15.89 -7.78 -8.86
C THR A 115 -14.37 -7.67 -8.79
N PRO A 116 -13.81 -6.45 -8.75
CA PRO A 116 -12.38 -6.26 -8.59
C PRO A 116 -11.93 -6.82 -7.24
N HIS A 117 -10.76 -7.45 -7.18
CA HIS A 117 -10.25 -8.04 -5.94
C HIS A 117 -8.87 -7.46 -5.64
N LEU A 118 -8.75 -6.71 -4.54
CA LEU A 118 -7.49 -6.15 -4.06
C LEU A 118 -6.66 -7.24 -3.37
N ARG A 119 -5.39 -7.33 -3.75
CA ARG A 119 -4.41 -8.20 -3.12
C ARG A 119 -3.20 -7.38 -2.72
N LEU A 120 -2.78 -7.50 -1.47
CA LEU A 120 -1.44 -7.14 -1.05
C LEU A 120 -0.55 -8.38 -1.24
N ASN A 121 0.41 -8.30 -2.15
CA ASN A 121 1.28 -9.41 -2.51
C ASN A 121 2.35 -9.62 -1.44
N TYR A 122 3.05 -8.55 -1.08
CA TYR A 122 4.11 -8.54 -0.09
C TYR A 122 4.40 -7.11 0.39
N VAL A 123 5.14 -7.01 1.49
CA VAL A 123 5.73 -5.76 1.98
C VAL A 123 7.24 -5.93 1.93
N LEU A 124 7.94 -5.12 1.13
CA LEU A 124 9.39 -5.17 1.03
C LEU A 124 10.03 -4.14 1.94
N ARG A 125 11.03 -4.57 2.69
CA ARG A 125 11.96 -3.66 3.36
C ARG A 125 13.01 -3.15 2.39
N GLU A 126 13.08 -1.84 2.22
CA GLU A 126 14.13 -1.15 1.46
C GLU A 126 14.87 -0.18 2.38
N GLY A 127 15.98 -0.66 2.95
CA GLY A 127 16.69 0.09 3.99
C GLY A 127 15.83 0.22 5.25
N SER A 128 15.45 1.46 5.59
CA SER A 128 14.54 1.74 6.70
C SER A 128 13.07 1.68 6.30
N ASP A 129 12.75 1.73 5.02
CA ASP A 129 11.40 2.01 4.55
C ASP A 129 10.69 0.71 4.14
N LEU A 130 9.36 0.69 4.29
CA LEU A 130 8.50 -0.42 3.89
C LEU A 130 7.72 -0.05 2.64
N ARG A 131 7.90 -0.81 1.56
CA ARG A 131 7.14 -0.66 0.32
C ARG A 131 6.04 -1.72 0.25
N PHE A 132 4.82 -1.28 0.01
CA PHE A 132 3.65 -2.13 -0.14
C PHE A 132 3.44 -2.48 -1.61
N ASP A 133 3.52 -3.76 -1.94
CA ASP A 133 3.24 -4.27 -3.29
C ASP A 133 1.83 -4.85 -3.37
N TYR A 134 1.00 -4.27 -4.22
CA TYR A 134 -0.40 -4.62 -4.33
C TYR A 134 -0.88 -4.58 -5.78
N GLU A 135 -1.92 -5.35 -6.04
CA GLU A 135 -2.57 -5.40 -7.34
C GLU A 135 -4.07 -5.67 -7.20
N PHE A 136 -4.81 -5.38 -8.27
CA PHE A 136 -6.19 -5.82 -8.42
C PHE A 136 -6.29 -6.90 -9.48
N ARG A 137 -7.18 -7.88 -9.24
CA ARG A 137 -7.64 -8.77 -10.29
C ARG A 137 -8.29 -7.97 -11.42
N GLU A 138 -7.90 -8.31 -12.65
CA GLU A 138 -8.39 -7.67 -13.87
C GLU A 138 -9.88 -7.97 -14.12
N ILE A 139 -10.60 -6.98 -14.62
CA ILE A 139 -11.99 -7.08 -15.06
C ILE A 139 -12.04 -6.90 -16.57
N SER A 140 -12.73 -7.80 -17.28
CA SER A 140 -12.82 -7.71 -18.74
C SER A 140 -13.80 -6.63 -19.19
N ILE A 141 -13.37 -5.82 -20.15
CA ILE A 141 -14.16 -4.77 -20.82
C ILE A 141 -14.08 -4.96 -22.34
N PRO A 142 -15.04 -4.43 -23.12
CA PRO A 142 -16.25 -3.75 -22.70
C PRO A 142 -17.31 -4.69 -22.11
N LEU A 143 -18.32 -4.12 -21.46
CA LEU A 143 -19.49 -4.86 -20.96
C LEU A 143 -20.43 -5.29 -22.09
N HIS A 144 -20.62 -4.43 -23.09
CA HIS A 144 -21.33 -4.76 -24.31
C HIS A 144 -20.58 -5.83 -25.11
N ALA A 145 -21.33 -6.60 -25.91
CA ALA A 145 -20.72 -7.51 -26.87
C ALA A 145 -19.86 -6.70 -27.85
N SER A 146 -18.60 -7.11 -28.00
CA SER A 146 -17.60 -6.40 -28.78
C SER A 146 -16.64 -7.41 -29.41
N PRO A 147 -16.18 -7.18 -30.66
CA PRO A 147 -15.16 -7.99 -31.32
C PRO A 147 -13.75 -7.85 -30.69
N VAL A 148 -13.60 -6.96 -29.72
CA VAL A 148 -12.38 -6.80 -28.93
C VAL A 148 -12.70 -6.92 -27.44
N LYS A 149 -11.84 -7.62 -26.70
CA LYS A 149 -11.81 -7.64 -25.25
C LYS A 149 -10.47 -7.07 -24.77
N ALA A 150 -10.55 -6.22 -23.76
CA ALA A 150 -9.43 -5.66 -23.03
C ALA A 150 -9.66 -5.86 -21.54
N ASN A 151 -8.63 -5.64 -20.73
CA ASN A 151 -8.74 -5.68 -19.28
C ASN A 151 -8.71 -4.25 -18.74
N LEU A 152 -9.61 -3.97 -17.80
CA LEU A 152 -9.64 -2.72 -17.06
C LEU A 152 -8.36 -2.63 -16.21
N GLU A 153 -7.58 -1.57 -16.41
CA GLU A 153 -6.30 -1.37 -15.72
C GLU A 153 -6.52 -0.65 -14.40
N PHE A 154 -6.60 -1.43 -13.33
CA PHE A 154 -6.66 -0.91 -11.96
C PHE A 154 -5.29 -0.44 -11.44
N PRO A 155 -5.28 0.39 -10.38
CA PRO A 155 -4.13 0.65 -9.51
C PRO A 155 -3.25 -0.56 -9.24
N ARG A 156 -1.94 -0.38 -9.40
CA ARG A 156 -0.92 -1.35 -8.98
C ARG A 156 0.29 -0.60 -8.43
N SER A 157 1.02 -1.24 -7.53
CA SER A 157 2.35 -0.79 -7.09
C SER A 157 3.35 -0.74 -8.25
N SER A 158 4.42 0.04 -8.10
CA SER A 158 5.47 0.17 -9.10
C SER A 158 6.39 -1.07 -9.22
N GLY A 159 6.24 -2.07 -8.35
CA GLY A 159 7.17 -3.18 -8.18
C GLY A 159 7.13 -4.25 -9.29
N HIS A 160 6.05 -4.29 -10.07
CA HIS A 160 5.96 -5.25 -11.17
C HIS A 160 6.86 -4.84 -12.34
N VAL A 161 8.02 -5.49 -12.44
CA VAL A 161 8.87 -5.48 -13.64
C VAL A 161 8.05 -6.05 -14.78
N ALA A 162 7.71 -5.20 -15.74
CA ALA A 162 6.99 -5.68 -16.90
C ALA A 162 7.94 -6.41 -17.84
N LEU A 163 7.44 -7.49 -18.46
CA LEU A 163 8.19 -8.31 -19.42
C LEU A 163 8.67 -7.51 -20.64
N SER A 164 8.05 -6.34 -20.90
CA SER A 164 8.42 -5.43 -21.98
C SER A 164 8.58 -3.98 -21.48
N PRO A 165 9.61 -3.24 -21.92
CA PRO A 165 9.74 -1.80 -21.64
C PRO A 165 8.47 -1.03 -22.02
N GLY A 166 8.01 -0.13 -21.15
CA GLY A 166 6.82 0.68 -21.38
C GLY A 166 5.47 -0.01 -21.09
N SER A 167 5.45 -1.32 -20.84
CA SER A 167 4.22 -2.06 -20.49
C SER A 167 3.90 -2.06 -18.99
N SER A 168 4.86 -1.70 -18.14
CA SER A 168 4.67 -1.61 -16.68
C SER A 168 3.64 -0.55 -16.33
N TYR A 169 2.70 -0.84 -15.43
CA TYR A 169 1.66 0.09 -15.01
C TYR A 169 2.21 1.51 -14.70
N GLY A 170 3.36 1.59 -14.03
CA GLY A 170 4.04 2.85 -13.69
C GLY A 170 4.34 3.79 -14.87
N SER A 171 4.44 3.28 -16.11
CA SER A 171 4.67 4.13 -17.29
C SER A 171 3.47 5.03 -17.64
N GLY A 172 2.28 4.69 -17.16
CA GLY A 172 1.08 5.50 -17.35
C GLY A 172 0.85 6.53 -16.24
N VAL A 173 1.66 6.55 -15.18
CA VAL A 173 1.52 7.53 -14.09
C VAL A 173 2.04 8.89 -14.58
N GLY A 174 1.13 9.85 -14.75
CA GLY A 174 1.45 11.21 -15.22
C GLY A 174 1.69 12.21 -14.11
N ARG A 175 1.06 12.02 -12.94
CA ARG A 175 1.17 12.90 -11.77
C ARG A 175 1.09 12.07 -10.49
N GLY A 176 1.82 12.48 -9.45
CA GLY A 176 1.84 11.80 -8.16
C GLY A 176 2.77 10.58 -8.19
N SER A 177 2.52 9.62 -7.30
CA SER A 177 3.29 8.39 -7.23
C SER A 177 2.42 7.23 -6.79
N ASN A 178 2.52 6.11 -7.50
CA ASN A 178 1.91 4.83 -7.11
C ASN A 178 2.83 4.00 -6.19
N GLN A 179 3.90 4.60 -5.66
CA GLN A 179 4.75 3.99 -4.63
C GLN A 179 4.16 4.24 -3.25
N VAL A 180 3.58 3.18 -2.68
CA VAL A 180 3.02 3.20 -1.33
C VAL A 180 4.11 2.78 -0.36
N VAL A 181 4.67 3.75 0.38
CA VAL A 181 5.87 3.56 1.21
C VAL A 181 5.68 4.15 2.60
N ILE A 182 5.90 3.36 3.64
CA ILE A 182 5.98 3.81 5.04
C ILE A 182 7.45 3.98 5.43
N ARG A 183 7.80 5.13 6.00
CA ARG A 183 9.18 5.40 6.45
C ARG A 183 9.51 4.59 7.70
N GLY A 184 10.76 4.19 7.90
CA GLY A 184 11.15 3.49 9.13
C GLY A 184 10.83 4.24 10.42
N SER A 185 10.99 5.57 10.41
CA SER A 185 10.62 6.44 11.54
C SER A 185 9.13 6.42 11.89
N ASP A 186 8.28 5.95 10.97
CA ASP A 186 6.86 5.81 11.21
C ASP A 186 6.53 4.51 11.96
N LEU A 187 7.38 3.48 11.86
CA LEU A 187 7.21 2.20 12.56
C LEU A 187 7.44 2.31 14.08
N GLU A 188 8.21 3.32 14.50
CA GLU A 188 8.43 3.64 15.91
C GLU A 188 7.22 4.31 16.56
N ARG A 189 6.25 4.77 15.75
CA ARG A 189 5.04 5.43 16.25
C ARG A 189 4.01 4.40 16.64
N ARG A 190 3.24 4.70 17.69
CA ARG A 190 2.11 3.86 18.14
C ARG A 190 1.07 3.66 17.03
N ALA A 191 0.79 4.70 16.26
CA ALA A 191 -0.10 4.64 15.11
C ALA A 191 0.38 5.63 14.05
N VAL A 192 0.27 5.23 12.79
CA VAL A 192 0.59 6.09 11.64
C VAL A 192 -0.41 5.84 10.52
N GLU A 193 -0.76 6.90 9.81
CA GLU A 193 -1.51 6.84 8.57
C GLU A 193 -0.77 7.65 7.49
N ARG A 194 -0.74 7.13 6.27
CA ARG A 194 -0.14 7.78 5.10
C ARG A 194 -1.08 7.66 3.91
N THR A 195 -1.21 8.76 3.18
CA THR A 195 -2.03 8.84 1.97
C THR A 195 -1.12 9.10 0.76
N PHE A 196 -1.38 8.38 -0.32
CA PHE A 196 -0.69 8.49 -1.60
C PHE A 196 -1.74 8.67 -2.69
N SER A 197 -1.46 9.52 -3.67
CA SER A 197 -2.37 9.71 -4.79
C SER A 197 -1.61 9.91 -6.09
N TRP A 198 -2.25 9.48 -7.19
CA TRP A 198 -1.70 9.64 -8.52
C TRP A 198 -2.78 9.65 -9.61
N GLU A 199 -2.43 10.23 -10.74
CA GLU A 199 -3.21 10.21 -11.98
C GLU A 199 -2.52 9.27 -12.97
N TRP A 200 -3.31 8.44 -13.63
CA TRP A 200 -2.83 7.44 -14.56
C TRP A 200 -3.62 7.49 -15.87
N GLN A 201 -2.93 7.32 -17.00
CA GLN A 201 -3.53 7.19 -18.32
C GLN A 201 -2.71 6.26 -19.20
N ARG A 202 -3.39 5.53 -20.08
CA ARG A 202 -2.74 4.73 -21.13
C ARG A 202 -3.60 4.61 -22.36
N GLU A 203 -2.92 4.56 -23.51
CA GLU A 203 -3.49 4.21 -24.80
C GLU A 203 -2.86 2.92 -25.31
N LYS A 204 -3.68 1.97 -25.77
CA LYS A 204 -3.25 0.71 -26.36
C LYS A 204 -3.97 0.48 -27.67
N ARG A 205 -3.21 0.02 -28.68
CA ARG A 205 -3.79 -0.53 -29.91
C ARG A 205 -3.93 -2.04 -29.75
N ILE A 206 -5.13 -2.56 -29.95
CA ILE A 206 -5.44 -3.98 -29.84
C ILE A 206 -5.98 -4.47 -31.18
N ALA A 207 -5.40 -5.54 -31.71
CA ALA A 207 -5.96 -6.22 -32.87
C ALA A 207 -7.19 -7.03 -32.44
N GLY A 208 -8.31 -6.86 -33.14
CA GLY A 208 -9.51 -7.67 -33.01
C GLY A 208 -9.92 -8.25 -34.37
N ASP A 209 -10.95 -9.08 -34.36
CA ASP A 209 -11.36 -9.87 -35.53
C ASP A 209 -11.73 -9.01 -36.75
N SER A 210 -12.19 -7.77 -36.51
CA SER A 210 -12.66 -6.84 -37.54
C SER A 210 -11.74 -5.64 -37.79
N GLY A 211 -10.56 -5.58 -37.15
CA GLY A 211 -9.60 -4.49 -37.36
C GLY A 211 -8.76 -4.15 -36.14
N THR A 212 -8.18 -2.95 -36.14
CA THR A 212 -7.42 -2.42 -35.00
C THR A 212 -8.29 -1.49 -34.18
N PHE A 213 -8.28 -1.69 -32.86
CA PHE A 213 -9.02 -0.90 -31.89
C PHE A 213 -8.06 -0.05 -31.08
N LEU A 214 -8.45 1.20 -30.81
CA LEU A 214 -7.78 2.05 -29.83
C LEU A 214 -8.54 1.95 -28.51
N VAL A 215 -7.82 1.58 -27.46
CA VAL A 215 -8.33 1.53 -26.09
C VAL A 215 -7.58 2.57 -25.27
N THR A 216 -8.31 3.58 -24.82
CA THR A 216 -7.81 4.61 -23.91
C THR A 216 -8.40 4.36 -22.53
N GLN A 217 -7.56 4.27 -21.50
CA GLN A 217 -7.98 4.12 -20.11
C GLN A 217 -7.32 5.21 -19.27
N HIS A 218 -8.04 5.69 -18.26
CA HIS A 218 -7.51 6.68 -17.32
C HIS A 218 -8.18 6.53 -15.95
N HIS A 219 -7.48 6.93 -14.89
CA HIS A 219 -8.05 7.04 -13.56
C HIS A 219 -7.23 7.93 -12.64
N THR A 220 -7.88 8.37 -11.57
CA THR A 220 -7.22 8.85 -10.36
C THR A 220 -7.33 7.79 -9.29
N ALA A 221 -6.29 7.65 -8.49
CA ALA A 221 -6.25 6.70 -7.40
C ALA A 221 -5.69 7.32 -6.13
N GLU A 222 -6.19 6.83 -5.01
CA GLU A 222 -5.73 7.13 -3.67
C GLU A 222 -5.49 5.82 -2.92
N ALA A 223 -4.32 5.72 -2.29
CA ALA A 223 -3.97 4.64 -1.38
C ALA A 223 -3.78 5.22 0.02
N VAL A 224 -4.46 4.65 1.01
CA VAL A 224 -4.27 4.98 2.43
C VAL A 224 -3.74 3.75 3.12
N VAL A 225 -2.58 3.87 3.77
CA VAL A 225 -2.01 2.83 4.63
C VAL A 225 -2.03 3.31 6.05
N ALA A 226 -2.60 2.52 6.95
CA ALA A 226 -2.49 2.71 8.38
C ALA A 226 -1.79 1.53 9.05
N LEU A 227 -0.92 1.85 10.02
CA LEU A 227 -0.25 0.89 10.89
C LEU A 227 -0.53 1.23 12.34
N VAL A 228 -0.86 0.22 13.15
CA VAL A 228 -0.99 0.33 14.61
C VAL A 228 -0.02 -0.64 15.26
N ALA A 229 0.85 -0.14 16.12
CA ALA A 229 1.98 -0.88 16.67
C ALA A 229 1.65 -1.57 18.01
N HIS A 230 2.17 -2.79 18.22
CA HIS A 230 1.90 -3.64 19.37
C HIS A 230 3.14 -4.31 19.98
#